data_AF-A0A965WGB0-F1
#
_entry.id   AF-A0A965WGB0-F1
#
_cell.length_a   1.000
_cell.length_b   1.000
_cell.length_c   1.000
_cell.angle_alpha   90.00
_cell.angle_beta   90.00
_cell.angle_gamma   90.00
#
_symmetry.space_group_name_H-M   'P 1'
#
loop_
_entity.id
_entity.type
_entity.pdbx_description
1 polymer ?
#
loop_
_entity_poly.entity_id
_entity_poly.type
_entity_poly.pdbx_seq_one_letter_code
_entity_poly.pdbx_strand_id
1 'polypeptide(L)'
;MVIHFKSKLLACVLGTFLPGTGLNWLYLKGPQCPWLYLHLITITLGTLGWFDLTHSEHKSLLSWFAVSLGEISLLTSWLTSIVLGLRPDPRFDAYFNPTTTKKINLAGL
;
A
#
# COMPACT_ATOMS: atom_id res chain seq x y z
N MET A 1 -16.60 19.22 -13.81
CA MET A 1 -15.47 18.70 -13.00
C MET A 1 -15.94 17.41 -12.34
N VAL A 2 -15.45 16.24 -12.77
CA VAL A 2 -15.89 14.95 -12.20
C VAL A 2 -15.16 14.74 -10.88
N ILE A 3 -15.90 14.80 -9.78
CA ILE A 3 -15.37 14.58 -8.43
C ILE A 3 -15.25 13.06 -8.24
N HIS A 4 -14.03 12.52 -8.32
CA HIS A 4 -13.79 11.10 -8.06
C HIS A 4 -13.66 10.87 -6.56
N PHE A 5 -14.73 10.37 -5.93
CA PHE A 5 -14.70 9.94 -4.54
C PHE A 5 -13.83 8.69 -4.39
N LYS A 6 -12.87 8.73 -3.47
CA LYS A 6 -12.02 7.59 -3.13
C LYS A 6 -12.61 6.84 -1.95
N SER A 7 -12.73 5.52 -2.09
CA SER A 7 -13.22 4.62 -1.04
C SER A 7 -12.05 4.06 -0.23
N LYS A 8 -12.17 4.17 1.10
CA LYS A 8 -11.22 3.57 2.05
C LYS A 8 -11.18 2.06 1.94
N LEU A 9 -12.33 1.40 1.81
CA LEU A 9 -12.41 -0.06 1.71
C LEU A 9 -11.60 -0.57 0.53
N LEU A 10 -11.70 0.09 -0.62
CA LEU A 10 -10.96 -0.29 -1.81
C LEU A 10 -9.45 -0.14 -1.59
N ALA A 11 -9.02 0.95 -0.95
CA ALA A 11 -7.61 1.15 -0.60
C ALA A 11 -7.08 0.05 0.36
N CYS A 12 -7.89 -0.36 1.35
CA CYS A 12 -7.53 -1.44 2.27
C CYS A 12 -7.50 -2.82 1.59
N VAL A 13 -8.47 -3.12 0.73
CA VAL A 13 -8.52 -4.37 -0.05
C VAL A 13 -7.27 -4.48 -0.92
N LEU A 14 -6.91 -3.41 -1.65
CA LEU A 14 -5.70 -3.40 -2.46
C LEU A 14 -4.44 -3.65 -1.63
N GLY A 15 -4.29 -2.99 -0.49
CA GLY A 15 -3.11 -3.19 0.37
C GLY A 15 -3.07 -4.54 1.10
N THR A 16 -4.23 -5.19 1.29
CA THR A 16 -4.31 -6.50 1.96
C THR A 16 -4.07 -7.65 1.00
N PHE A 17 -4.68 -7.62 -0.18
CA PHE A 17 -4.59 -8.70 -1.17
C PHE A 17 -3.43 -8.55 -2.15
N LEU A 18 -2.91 -7.33 -2.35
CA LEU A 18 -1.74 -7.07 -3.18
C LEU A 18 -0.66 -6.35 -2.36
N PRO A 19 -0.21 -6.92 -1.23
CA PRO A 19 0.77 -6.28 -0.36
C PRO A 19 2.09 -6.07 -1.09
N GLY A 20 2.86 -5.06 -0.66
CA GLY A 20 4.19 -4.75 -1.20
C GLY A 20 4.21 -4.18 -2.62
N THR A 21 3.09 -4.19 -3.36
CA THR A 21 3.00 -3.64 -4.72
C THR A 21 2.85 -2.11 -4.76
N GLY A 22 2.38 -1.50 -3.66
CA GLY A 22 2.05 -0.07 -3.61
C GLY A 22 0.74 0.32 -4.31
N LEU A 23 -0.09 -0.64 -4.75
CA LEU A 23 -1.36 -0.34 -5.44
C LEU A 23 -2.33 0.51 -4.60
N ASN A 24 -2.30 0.37 -3.28
CA ASN A 24 -3.04 1.23 -2.36
C ASN A 24 -2.66 2.72 -2.52
N TRP A 25 -1.37 3.02 -2.66
CA TRP A 25 -0.86 4.36 -2.91
C TRP A 25 -1.14 4.85 -4.32
N LEU A 26 -1.05 3.98 -5.33
CA LEU A 26 -1.48 4.30 -6.69
C LEU A 26 -2.94 4.74 -6.73
N TYR A 27 -3.83 4.00 -6.05
CA TYR A 27 -5.24 4.35 -5.96
C TYR A 27 -5.46 5.69 -5.24
N LEU A 28 -4.77 5.91 -4.12
CA LEU A 28 -4.99 7.09 -3.28
C LEU A 28 -4.36 8.38 -3.84
N LYS A 29 -3.09 8.31 -4.25
CA LYS A 29 -2.28 9.49 -4.66
C LYS A 29 -1.95 9.52 -6.15
N GLY A 30 -2.26 8.45 -6.89
CA GLY A 30 -1.92 8.35 -8.31
C GLY A 30 -0.46 7.96 -8.55
N PRO A 31 -0.03 7.92 -9.83
CA PRO A 31 1.30 7.47 -10.23
C PRO A 31 2.42 8.43 -9.81
N GLN A 32 2.11 9.68 -9.46
CA GLN A 32 3.09 10.66 -8.98
C GLN A 32 3.59 10.35 -7.55
N CYS A 33 3.07 9.30 -6.92
CA CYS A 33 3.43 8.95 -5.55
C CYS A 33 4.79 8.24 -5.48
N PRO A 34 5.82 8.80 -4.81
CA PRO A 34 7.14 8.15 -4.72
C PRO A 34 7.09 6.80 -3.96
N TRP A 35 6.15 6.67 -3.01
CA TRP A 35 5.96 5.44 -2.22
C TRP A 35 5.56 4.24 -3.08
N LEU A 36 4.82 4.45 -4.17
CA LEU A 36 4.49 3.40 -5.12
C LEU A 36 5.77 2.77 -5.70
N TYR A 37 6.68 3.61 -6.19
CA TYR A 37 7.92 3.14 -6.79
C TYR A 37 8.85 2.48 -5.79
N LEU A 38 8.92 3.00 -4.56
CA LEU A 38 9.71 2.39 -3.50
C LEU A 38 9.22 0.97 -3.16
N HIS A 39 7.90 0.78 -3.07
CA HIS A 39 7.28 -0.54 -2.90
C HIS A 39 7.62 -1.48 -4.06
N LEU A 40 7.49 -1.01 -5.31
CA LEU A 40 7.84 -1.79 -6.50
C LEU A 40 9.31 -2.19 -6.55
N ILE A 41 10.24 -1.30 -6.19
CA ILE A 41 11.68 -1.60 -6.18
C ILE A 41 12.01 -2.62 -5.08
N THR A 42 11.45 -2.44 -3.89
CA THR A 42 11.75 -3.33 -2.75
C THR A 42 11.13 -4.71 -2.92
N ILE A 43 9.92 -4.81 -3.49
CA ILE A 43 9.30 -6.12 -3.74
C ILE A 43 10.02 -6.88 -4.85
N THR A 44 10.48 -6.20 -5.92
CA THR A 44 11.29 -6.85 -6.96
C THR A 44 12.66 -7.27 -6.45
N LEU A 45 13.30 -6.43 -5.63
CA LEU A 45 14.57 -6.79 -5.00
C LEU A 45 14.39 -7.99 -4.05
N GLY A 46 13.31 -8.02 -3.28
CA GLY A 46 12.98 -9.13 -2.40
C GLY A 46 12.73 -10.44 -3.14
N THR A 47 11.98 -10.41 -4.25
CA THR A 47 11.74 -11.62 -5.05
C THR A 47 13.02 -12.14 -5.70
N LEU A 48 13.84 -11.25 -6.27
CA LEU A 48 15.16 -11.63 -6.83
C LEU A 48 16.08 -12.17 -5.74
N GLY A 49 16.11 -11.54 -4.57
CA GLY A 49 16.87 -11.99 -3.41
C GLY A 49 16.46 -13.40 -2.96
N TRP A 50 15.16 -13.70 -2.96
CA TRP A 50 14.64 -15.03 -2.61
C TRP A 50 15.11 -16.09 -3.61
N PHE A 51 14.98 -15.82 -4.91
CA PHE A 51 15.48 -16.73 -5.95
C PHE A 51 16.98 -17.00 -5.79
N ASP A 52 17.78 -15.97 -5.55
CA ASP A 52 19.22 -16.13 -5.35
C ASP A 52 19.58 -16.89 -4.06
N LEU A 53 18.83 -16.66 -2.97
CA LEU A 53 18.98 -17.40 -1.71
C LEU A 53 18.79 -18.91 -1.91
N THR A 54 17.75 -19.28 -2.67
CA THR A 54 17.45 -20.70 -2.95
C THR A 54 18.55 -21.38 -3.78
N HIS A 55 19.23 -20.65 -4.65
CA HIS A 55 20.38 -21.16 -5.42
C HIS A 55 21.66 -21.20 -4.57
N SER A 56 21.81 -20.28 -3.63
CA SER A 56 23.01 -20.14 -2.79
C SER A 56 22.96 -20.96 -1.48
N GLU A 57 22.04 -21.92 -1.36
CA GLU A 57 21.80 -22.69 -0.12
C GLU A 57 21.65 -21.79 1.12
N HIS A 58 21.03 -20.62 0.97
CA HIS A 58 20.82 -19.62 2.01
C HIS A 58 22.08 -18.98 2.63
N LYS A 59 23.25 -19.11 1.99
CA LYS A 59 24.54 -18.60 2.50
C LYS A 59 24.81 -17.12 2.19
N SER A 60 24.10 -16.55 1.22
CA SER A 60 24.37 -15.18 0.76
C SER A 60 23.73 -14.13 1.66
N LEU A 61 24.56 -13.35 2.37
CA LEU A 61 24.11 -12.23 3.21
C LEU A 61 23.40 -11.13 2.40
N LEU A 62 23.91 -10.82 1.19
CA LEU A 62 23.32 -9.78 0.33
C LEU A 62 21.87 -10.13 -0.04
N SER A 63 21.63 -11.40 -0.32
CA SER A 63 20.32 -11.91 -0.71
C SER A 63 19.35 -11.88 0.48
N TRP A 64 19.85 -12.13 1.71
CA TRP A 64 19.06 -11.96 2.93
C TRP A 64 18.63 -10.50 3.15
N PHE A 65 19.54 -9.54 2.92
CA PHE A 65 19.19 -8.12 2.95
C PHE A 65 18.12 -7.78 1.90
N ALA A 66 18.27 -8.29 0.68
CA ALA A 66 17.30 -8.08 -0.40
C ALA A 66 15.90 -8.62 -0.03
N VAL A 67 15.82 -9.86 0.47
CA VAL A 67 14.56 -10.48 0.95
C VAL A 67 13.93 -9.65 2.08
N SER A 68 14.74 -9.23 3.05
CA SER A 68 14.27 -8.43 4.19
C SER A 68 13.61 -7.11 3.73
N LEU A 69 14.18 -6.45 2.71
CA LEU A 69 13.58 -5.24 2.14
C LEU A 69 12.21 -5.53 1.48
N GLY A 70 12.08 -6.66 0.80
CA GLY A 70 10.79 -7.13 0.26
C GLY A 70 9.75 -7.39 1.34
N GLU A 71 10.14 -8.06 2.44
CA GLU A 71 9.25 -8.30 3.57
C GLU A 71 8.81 -7.02 4.26
N ILE A 72 9.71 -6.06 4.45
CA ILE A 72 9.37 -4.73 4.99
C ILE A 72 8.33 -4.05 4.10
N SER A 73 8.45 -4.19 2.77
CA SER A 73 7.47 -3.66 1.81
C SER A 73 6.08 -4.29 2.01
N LEU A 74 6.02 -5.61 2.20
CA LEU A 74 4.78 -6.35 2.48
C LEU A 74 4.14 -5.88 3.80
N LEU A 75 4.91 -5.88 4.89
CA LEU A 75 4.46 -5.48 6.21
C LEU A 75 3.96 -4.02 6.23
N THR A 76 4.66 -3.13 5.53
CA THR A 76 4.27 -1.73 5.40
C THR A 76 2.93 -1.58 4.68
N SER A 77 2.63 -2.44 3.71
CA SER A 77 1.34 -2.43 3.00
C SER A 77 0.17 -2.86 3.89
N TRP A 78 0.36 -3.90 4.70
CA TRP A 78 -0.63 -4.31 5.71
C TRP A 78 -0.80 -3.28 6.81
N LEU A 79 0.31 -2.73 7.33
CA LEU A 79 0.26 -1.65 8.31
C LEU A 79 -0.52 -0.45 7.76
N THR A 80 -0.28 -0.09 6.49
CA THR A 80 -1.02 0.99 5.83
C THR A 80 -2.51 0.65 5.73
N SER A 81 -2.87 -0.60 5.39
CA SER A 81 -4.26 -1.05 5.29
C SER A 81 -4.98 -0.99 6.64
N ILE A 82 -4.31 -1.40 7.73
CA ILE A 82 -4.85 -1.30 9.09
C ILE A 82 -5.03 0.16 9.50
N VAL A 83 -4.01 1.01 9.27
CA VAL A 83 -4.07 2.44 9.60
C VAL A 83 -5.16 3.16 8.81
N LEU A 84 -5.34 2.80 7.54
CA LEU A 84 -6.43 3.33 6.71
C LEU A 84 -7.78 2.84 7.21
N GLY A 85 -7.91 1.57 7.57
CA GLY A 85 -9.13 0.97 8.12
C GLY A 85 -9.56 1.58 9.45
N LEU A 86 -8.59 1.85 10.35
CA LEU A 86 -8.83 2.47 11.66
C LEU A 86 -9.03 3.99 11.59
N ARG A 87 -8.68 4.64 10.48
CA ARG A 87 -8.85 6.09 10.33
C ARG A 87 -10.35 6.43 10.36
N PRO A 88 -10.83 7.41 11.15
CA PRO A 88 -12.22 7.87 11.07
C PRO A 88 -12.57 8.43 9.69
N ASP A 89 -13.80 8.21 9.21
CA ASP A 89 -14.25 8.67 7.88
C ASP A 89 -14.08 10.19 7.67
N PRO A 90 -14.44 11.08 8.62
CA PRO A 90 -14.25 12.52 8.43
C PRO A 90 -12.78 12.92 8.20
N ARG A 91 -11.84 12.22 8.86
CA ARG A 91 -10.40 12.46 8.69
C ARG A 91 -9.88 11.90 7.37
N PHE A 92 -10.45 10.79 6.89
CA PHE A 92 -10.09 10.23 5.59
C PHE A 92 -10.56 11.15 4.46
N ASP A 93 -11.81 11.58 4.51
CA ASP A 93 -12.41 12.43 3.49
C ASP A 93 -11.76 13.81 3.42
N ALA A 94 -11.45 14.42 4.57
CA ALA A 94 -10.72 15.70 4.60
C ALA A 94 -9.35 15.62 3.90
N TYR A 95 -8.70 14.45 3.91
CA TYR A 95 -7.37 14.26 3.34
C TYR A 95 -7.39 13.82 1.87
N PHE A 96 -8.26 12.86 1.51
CA PHE A 96 -8.28 12.24 0.18
C PHE A 96 -9.43 12.72 -0.72
N ASN A 97 -10.49 13.29 -0.13
CA ASN A 97 -11.67 13.78 -0.83
C ASN A 97 -11.96 15.27 -0.50
N PRO A 98 -10.95 16.19 -0.43
CA PRO A 98 -11.13 17.55 0.10
C PRO A 98 -12.13 18.40 -0.70
N THR A 99 -12.35 18.07 -1.97
CA THR A 99 -13.26 18.76 -2.89
C THR A 99 -14.64 18.09 -2.98
N THR A 100 -14.87 16.98 -2.29
CA THR A 100 -16.15 16.28 -2.31
C THR A 100 -17.06 16.80 -1.21
N THR A 101 -18.01 17.67 -1.57
CA THR A 101 -19.07 18.18 -0.67
C THR A 101 -20.18 17.15 -0.38
N LYS A 102 -19.87 15.85 -0.38
CA LYS A 102 -20.86 14.82 -0.05
C LYS A 102 -20.71 14.44 1.42
N LYS A 103 -21.39 15.18 2.31
CA LYS A 103 -21.73 14.66 3.64
C LYS A 103 -22.65 13.47 3.43
N ILE A 104 -22.13 12.25 3.48
CA ILE A 104 -22.97 11.05 3.58
C ILE A 104 -23.43 11.00 5.04
N ASN A 105 -24.68 11.40 5.28
CA ASN A 105 -25.36 11.14 6.55
C ASN A 105 -25.58 9.61 6.68
N LEU A 106 -24.62 8.89 7.28
CA LEU A 106 -24.83 7.53 7.76
C LEU A 106 -25.26 7.57 9.24
N ALA A 107 -26.39 8.24 9.50
CA ALA A 107 -27.07 8.26 10.80
C ALA A 107 -28.56 7.92 10.64
N GLY A 108 -28.89 6.99 9.75
CA GLY A 108 -30.29 6.70 9.40
C GLY A 108 -30.57 5.34 8.77
N LEU A 109 -29.75 4.32 9.08
CA LEU A 109 -30.09 2.90 8.92
C LEU A 109 -29.47 2.10 10.06
#